data_AF-A0A971C5S0-F1
#
_entry.id   AF-A0A971C5S0-F1
#
_cell.length_a   1.000
_cell.length_b   1.000
_cell.length_c   1.000
_cell.angle_alpha   90.00
_cell.angle_beta   90.00
_cell.angle_gamma   90.00
#
_symmetry.space_group_name_H-M   'P 1'
#
loop_
_entity.id
_entity.type
_entity.pdbx_description
1 polymer ?
#
loop_
_entity_poly.entity_id
_entity_poly.type
_entity_poly.pdbx_seq_one_letter_code
_entity_poly.pdbx_strand_id
1 'polypeptide(L)'
;RIIELKTKPSLPIGEIGMDAFGMSPVYEDRGNIMRAILAIGKQDADVDNMWPKDPDIDILGASSDHLIMDVTRAKKEYQVGDVISFTLAYGGLLKAATSNYVDRAYIKD
;
A
#
# COMPACT_ATOMS: atom_id res chain seq x y z
N ARG A 1 -5.77 4.43 -5.41
CA ARG A 1 -7.19 3.99 -5.35
C ARG A 1 -7.22 2.49 -5.06
N ILE A 2 -8.18 2.00 -4.28
CA ILE A 2 -8.39 0.56 -4.05
C ILE A 2 -8.96 -0.08 -5.32
N ILE A 3 -8.26 -1.09 -5.85
CA ILE A 3 -8.68 -1.87 -7.02
C ILE A 3 -9.16 -3.28 -6.65
N GLU A 4 -8.73 -3.81 -5.51
CA GLU A 4 -9.22 -5.06 -4.94
C GLU A 4 -9.36 -4.88 -3.43
N LEU A 5 -10.45 -5.43 -2.88
CA LEU A 5 -10.65 -5.54 -1.44
C LEU A 5 -11.24 -6.91 -1.12
N LYS A 6 -10.52 -7.73 -0.36
CA LYS A 6 -10.97 -9.09 -0.03
C LYS A 6 -10.36 -9.61 1.27
N THR A 7 -11.16 -10.35 2.03
CA THR A 7 -10.67 -11.11 3.18
C THR A 7 -9.79 -12.28 2.72
N LYS A 8 -8.55 -12.32 3.19
CA LYS A 8 -7.54 -13.34 2.87
C LYS A 8 -6.71 -13.69 4.11
N PRO A 9 -6.14 -14.90 4.20
CA PRO A 9 -5.13 -15.18 5.21
C PRO A 9 -3.92 -14.25 5.01
N SER A 10 -3.36 -13.79 6.12
CA SER A 10 -2.16 -12.95 6.16
C SER A 10 -0.92 -13.68 5.65
N LEU A 11 -0.83 -14.98 5.92
CA LEU A 11 0.23 -15.83 5.40
C LEU A 11 -0.09 -16.36 3.99
N PRO A 12 0.91 -16.45 3.10
CA PRO A 12 0.75 -17.11 1.82
C PRO A 12 0.47 -18.61 2.02
N ILE A 13 -0.34 -19.19 1.12
CA ILE A 13 -0.60 -20.63 1.09
C ILE A 13 0.47 -21.27 0.21
N GLY A 14 1.34 -22.09 0.79
CA GLY A 14 2.43 -22.79 0.09
C GLY A 14 3.82 -22.43 0.61
N GLU A 15 4.86 -22.85 -0.10
CA GLU A 15 6.25 -22.52 0.25
C GLU A 15 6.60 -21.08 -0.16
N ILE A 16 7.29 -20.36 0.72
CA ILE A 16 7.75 -18.98 0.46
C ILE A 16 9.02 -19.06 -0.38
N GLY A 17 8.93 -18.66 -1.65
CA GLY A 17 10.08 -18.47 -2.53
C GLY A 17 10.83 -17.16 -2.26
N MET A 18 11.98 -17.00 -2.89
CA MET A 18 12.72 -15.73 -2.92
C MET A 18 12.06 -14.73 -3.89
N ASP A 19 12.13 -13.44 -3.56
CA ASP A 19 11.77 -12.37 -4.47
C ASP A 19 12.80 -12.21 -5.61
N ALA A 20 12.54 -11.27 -6.53
CA ALA A 20 13.40 -11.01 -7.68
C ALA A 20 14.81 -10.50 -7.33
N PHE A 21 15.06 -10.20 -6.05
CA PHE A 21 16.32 -9.69 -5.52
C PHE A 21 16.99 -10.70 -4.56
N GLY A 22 16.46 -11.93 -4.48
CA GLY A 22 17.01 -12.99 -3.64
C GLY A 22 16.67 -12.85 -2.16
N MET A 23 15.70 -12.01 -1.79
CA MET A 23 15.23 -11.89 -0.41
C MET A 23 14.05 -12.81 -0.16
N SER A 24 14.05 -13.53 0.96
CA SER A 24 12.88 -14.27 1.44
C SER A 24 12.05 -13.36 2.34
N PRO A 25 10.83 -12.97 1.92
CA PRO A 25 9.98 -12.13 2.75
C PRO A 25 9.52 -12.90 3.99
N VAL A 26 9.60 -12.25 5.16
CA VAL A 26 9.05 -12.77 6.41
C VAL A 26 7.70 -12.10 6.65
N TYR A 27 6.67 -12.91 6.85
CA TYR A 27 5.32 -12.42 7.13
C TYR A 27 4.94 -12.76 8.57
N GLU A 28 4.37 -11.78 9.26
CA GLU A 28 3.73 -11.99 10.57
C GLU A 28 2.34 -12.62 10.35
N ASP A 29 2.01 -13.65 11.13
CA ASP A 29 0.66 -14.22 11.12
C ASP A 29 -0.30 -13.29 11.88
N ARG A 30 -1.24 -12.72 11.13
CA ARG A 30 -2.31 -11.84 11.62
C ARG A 30 -3.69 -12.50 11.49
N GLY A 31 -3.74 -13.79 11.18
CA GLY A 31 -4.98 -14.49 10.85
C GLY A 31 -5.58 -14.01 9.53
N ASN A 32 -6.91 -13.94 9.45
CA ASN A 32 -7.62 -13.41 8.30
C ASN A 32 -7.66 -11.88 8.35
N ILE A 33 -7.18 -11.26 7.28
CA ILE A 33 -7.12 -9.81 7.13
C ILE A 33 -8.03 -9.36 5.99
N MET A 34 -8.64 -8.18 6.13
CA MET A 34 -9.24 -7.45 5.02
C MET A 34 -8.12 -6.79 4.23
N ARG A 35 -7.71 -7.42 3.12
CA ARG A 35 -6.59 -6.97 2.30
C ARG A 35 -7.06 -6.05 1.20
N ALA A 36 -6.53 -4.82 1.17
CA ALA A 36 -6.71 -3.88 0.08
C ALA A 36 -5.49 -3.93 -0.86
N ILE A 37 -5.75 -3.88 -2.16
CA ILE A 37 -4.72 -3.67 -3.20
C ILE A 37 -4.99 -2.32 -3.85
N LEU A 38 -3.96 -1.48 -3.94
CA LEU A 38 -4.03 -0.18 -4.56
C LEU A 38 -3.22 -0.17 -5.86
N ALA A 39 -3.73 0.55 -6.87
CA ALA A 39 -3.02 0.82 -8.12
C ALA A 39 -1.98 1.94 -7.94
N ILE A 40 -0.99 1.68 -7.11
CA ILE A 40 0.21 2.50 -6.89
C ILE A 40 1.29 1.57 -6.36
N GLY A 41 2.53 1.67 -6.84
CA GLY A 41 3.63 0.82 -6.37
C GLY A 41 4.94 1.57 -6.16
N LYS A 42 6.04 0.83 -6.07
CA LYS A 42 7.40 1.35 -5.86
C LYS A 42 7.90 2.23 -7.00
N GLN A 43 7.35 2.09 -8.22
CA GLN A 43 7.68 2.97 -9.34
C GLN A 43 7.08 4.37 -9.15
N ASP A 44 5.89 4.45 -8.55
CA ASP A 44 5.14 5.70 -8.41
C ASP A 44 5.51 6.48 -7.14
N ALA A 45 5.76 5.76 -6.05
CA ALA A 45 6.01 6.35 -4.73
C ALA A 45 7.23 5.75 -4.04
N ASP A 46 7.70 6.41 -2.99
CA ASP A 46 8.64 5.85 -2.03
C ASP A 46 7.86 5.27 -0.85
N VAL A 47 7.57 3.96 -0.93
CA VAL A 47 6.68 3.26 0.02
C VAL A 47 7.27 3.20 1.42
N ASP A 48 8.60 3.16 1.54
CA ASP A 48 9.29 3.08 2.84
C ASP A 48 9.24 4.41 3.60
N ASN A 49 8.95 5.52 2.90
CA ASN A 49 8.83 6.87 3.45
C ASN A 49 7.41 7.44 3.28
N MET A 50 6.42 6.57 3.37
CA MET A 50 5.00 6.88 3.19
C MET A 50 4.17 6.23 4.29
N TRP A 51 3.27 6.99 4.91
CA TRP A 51 2.40 6.50 5.97
C TRP A 51 0.93 6.79 5.68
N PRO A 52 0.01 5.84 5.91
CA PRO A 52 -1.42 6.11 5.79
C PRO A 52 -1.85 7.24 6.73
N LYS A 53 -2.74 8.13 6.27
CA LYS A 53 -3.36 9.14 7.15
C LYS A 53 -4.37 8.54 8.12
N ASP A 54 -4.96 7.41 7.74
CA ASP A 54 -5.81 6.61 8.62
C ASP A 54 -4.90 5.76 9.53
N PRO A 55 -4.88 6.01 10.85
CA PRO A 55 -3.95 5.34 11.77
C PRO A 55 -4.34 3.88 12.07
N ASP A 56 -5.53 3.44 11.63
CA ASP A 56 -6.04 2.10 11.87
C ASP A 56 -5.76 1.13 10.70
N ILE A 57 -4.93 1.52 9.74
CA ILE A 57 -4.55 0.66 8.59
C ILE A 57 -3.03 0.62 8.41
N ASP A 58 -2.54 -0.51 7.91
CA ASP A 58 -1.11 -0.77 7.76
C ASP A 58 -0.73 -1.02 6.30
N ILE A 59 0.47 -0.59 5.90
CA ILE A 59 1.10 -1.04 4.66
C ILE A 59 1.77 -2.38 4.95
N LEU A 60 1.43 -3.42 4.18
CA LEU A 60 2.04 -4.74 4.27
C LEU A 60 3.22 -4.94 3.32
N GLY A 61 3.22 -4.22 2.20
CA GLY A 61 4.29 -4.29 1.20
C GLY A 61 3.84 -3.77 -0.15
N ALA A 62 4.76 -3.75 -1.11
CA ALA A 62 4.51 -3.27 -2.47
C ALA A 62 5.32 -4.01 -3.53
N SER A 63 4.72 -4.17 -4.71
CA SER A 63 5.39 -4.50 -5.97
C SER A 63 5.81 -3.21 -6.71
N SER A 64 6.22 -3.35 -7.97
CA SER A 64 6.50 -2.21 -8.85
C SER A 64 5.29 -1.29 -9.04
N ASP A 65 4.09 -1.86 -9.12
CA ASP A 65 2.85 -1.23 -9.58
C ASP A 65 1.68 -1.32 -8.58
N HIS A 66 1.83 -2.09 -7.50
CA HIS A 66 0.78 -2.30 -6.51
C HIS A 66 1.27 -2.15 -5.07
N LEU A 67 0.39 -1.65 -4.22
CA LEU A 67 0.57 -1.52 -2.78
C LEU A 67 -0.46 -2.40 -2.10
N ILE A 68 -0.01 -3.19 -1.14
CA ILE A 68 -0.83 -4.09 -0.34
C ILE A 68 -1.00 -3.49 1.04
N MET A 69 -2.24 -3.40 1.50
CA MET A 69 -2.58 -2.87 2.81
C MET A 69 -3.49 -3.81 3.60
N ASP A 70 -3.34 -3.78 4.92
CA ASP A 70 -4.27 -4.35 5.88
C ASP A 70 -5.21 -3.24 6.35
N VAL A 71 -6.50 -3.38 6.05
CA VAL A 71 -7.53 -2.43 6.47
C VAL A 71 -8.51 -3.04 7.47
N THR A 72 -8.16 -4.18 8.08
CA THR A 72 -9.04 -4.92 9.00
C THR A 72 -9.51 -4.10 10.18
N ARG A 73 -8.63 -3.23 10.70
CA ARG A 73 -8.88 -2.41 11.89
C ARG A 73 -9.51 -1.05 11.57
N ALA A 74 -9.70 -0.73 10.30
CA ALA A 74 -10.27 0.54 9.87
C ALA A 74 -11.65 0.76 10.51
N LYS A 75 -11.85 1.93 11.11
CA LYS A 75 -13.15 2.31 11.68
C LYS A 75 -14.19 2.65 10.61
N LYS A 76 -13.73 3.05 9.42
CA LYS A 76 -14.59 3.28 8.26
C LYS A 76 -14.61 2.03 7.38
N GLU A 77 -15.73 1.83 6.69
CA GLU A 77 -15.88 0.76 5.72
C GLU A 77 -15.28 1.21 4.38
N TYR A 78 -14.15 0.60 4.01
CA TYR A 78 -13.52 0.80 2.70
C TYR A 78 -14.24 -0.01 1.63
N GLN A 79 -14.28 0.53 0.42
CA GLN A 79 -14.81 -0.13 -0.77
C GLN A 79 -13.83 -0.07 -1.95
N VAL A 80 -13.99 -0.97 -2.92
CA VAL A 80 -13.29 -0.86 -4.20
C VAL A 80 -13.69 0.46 -4.85
N GLY A 81 -12.68 1.22 -5.31
CA GLY A 81 -12.88 2.58 -5.85
C GLY A 81 -12.48 3.69 -4.88
N ASP A 82 -12.37 3.40 -3.57
CA ASP A 82 -12.00 4.41 -2.57
C ASP A 82 -10.55 4.87 -2.72
N VAL A 83 -10.31 6.09 -2.23
CA VAL A 83 -8.98 6.69 -2.14
C VAL A 83 -8.46 6.55 -0.71
N ILE A 84 -7.22 6.05 -0.60
CA ILE A 84 -6.44 6.08 0.64
C ILE A 84 -5.44 7.22 0.50
N SER A 85 -5.41 8.09 1.52
CA SER A 85 -4.52 9.23 1.58
C SER A 85 -3.31 8.90 2.44
N PHE A 86 -2.14 9.36 2.00
CA PHE A 86 -0.89 9.14 2.71
C PHE A 86 -0.21 10.46 3.05
N THR A 87 0.60 10.43 4.10
CA THR A 87 1.61 11.43 4.41
C THR A 87 2.94 10.94 3.87
N LEU A 88 3.66 11.80 3.15
CA LEU A 88 4.96 11.48 2.56
C LEU A 88 6.07 12.20 3.32
N ALA A 89 7.20 11.54 3.52
CA ALA A 89 8.43 12.25 3.86
C ALA A 89 8.87 13.14 2.68
N TYR A 90 9.81 14.05 2.93
CA TYR A 90 10.31 14.98 1.90
C TYR A 90 10.78 14.25 0.62
N GLY A 91 11.54 13.17 0.75
CA GLY A 91 12.01 12.39 -0.39
C GLY A 91 10.88 11.78 -1.22
N GLY A 92 9.87 11.20 -0.55
CA GLY A 92 8.67 10.66 -1.20
C GLY A 92 7.86 11.74 -1.91
N LEU A 93 7.69 12.91 -1.27
CA LEU A 93 7.01 14.06 -1.88
C LEU A 93 7.76 14.58 -3.10
N LEU A 94 9.09 14.72 -3.01
CA LEU A 94 9.92 15.18 -4.13
C LEU A 94 9.85 14.21 -5.32
N LYS A 95 9.91 12.89 -5.06
CA LYS A 95 9.79 11.86 -6.10
C LYS A 95 8.41 11.91 -6.76
N ALA A 96 7.34 11.94 -5.97
CA ALA A 96 5.98 12.08 -6.49
C ALA A 96 5.81 13.37 -7.29
N ALA A 97 6.37 14.49 -6.82
CA ALA A 97 6.28 15.78 -7.48
C ALA A 97 7.17 15.92 -8.71
N THR A 98 8.07 14.99 -8.99
CA THR A 98 8.93 15.01 -10.19
C THR A 98 8.62 13.88 -11.16
N SER A 99 7.74 12.96 -10.78
CA SER A 99 7.30 11.86 -11.63
C SER A 99 6.35 12.33 -12.74
N ASN A 100 6.55 11.79 -13.95
CA ASN A 100 5.60 11.93 -15.06
C ASN A 100 4.39 11.00 -14.94
N TYR A 101 4.41 10.07 -13.98
CA TYR A 101 3.35 9.08 -13.77
C TYR A 101 2.40 9.45 -12.63
N VAL A 102 2.69 10.55 -11.92
CA VAL A 102 1.89 11.03 -10.79
C VAL A 102 1.29 12.39 -11.13
N ASP A 103 -0.03 12.42 -11.25
CA ASP A 103 -0.77 13.66 -11.43
C ASP A 103 -0.72 14.52 -10.17
N ARG A 104 -0.68 15.84 -10.37
CA ARG A 104 -0.65 16.84 -9.30
C ARG A 104 -1.79 17.81 -9.44
N ALA A 105 -2.49 18.03 -8.33
CA ALA A 105 -3.50 19.08 -8.20
C ALA A 105 -3.18 19.90 -6.94
N TYR A 106 -3.27 21.22 -7.06
CA TYR A 106 -3.13 22.14 -5.94
C TYR A 106 -4.51 22.47 -5.40
N ILE A 107 -4.76 22.17 -4.12
CA ILE A 107 -5.99 22.54 -3.43
C ILE A 107 -5.74 23.92 -2.82
N LYS A 108 -6.58 24.91 -3.17
CA LYS A 108 -6.61 26.20 -2.47
C LYS A 108 -7.47 26.04 -1.22
N ASP A 109 -6.98 26.58 -0.11
CA ASP A 109 -7.75 26.77 1.11
C ASP A 109 -8.87 27.81 0.89
#